data_AF-A0A7Y2ATY0-F1
#
_entry.id   AF-A0A7Y2ATY0-F1
#
_cell.length_a   1.000
_cell.length_b   1.000
_cell.length_c   1.000
_cell.angle_alpha   90.00
_cell.angle_beta   90.00
_cell.angle_gamma   90.00
#
_symmetry.space_group_name_H-M   'P 1'
#
loop_
_entity.id
_entity.type
_entity.pdbx_description
1 polymer ?
#
loop_
_entity_poly.entity_id
_entity_poly.type
_entity_poly.pdbx_seq_one_letter_code
_entity_poly.pdbx_strand_id
1 'polypeptide(L)'
;MASNKIYWKNEAELNPNDSIVQKLKENEFPEEIPVDEFLGDKETLSDSTTNRRDFLKYVGFSTAAASLAACEGPVIKSIPYVVQPERIVPGVANYYATTIANGFDFASILIKTREGRPIKVENNKDAHIGGSANARVQASVLSLYD
;
A
#
# COMPACT_ATOMS: atom_id res chain seq x y z
N MET A 1 -36.82 -12.11 7.43
CA MET A 1 -35.98 -11.77 8.62
C MET A 1 -35.55 -13.08 9.25
N ALA A 2 -34.32 -13.51 8.98
CA ALA A 2 -33.79 -14.76 9.54
C ALA A 2 -33.51 -14.57 11.03
N SER A 3 -33.97 -15.51 11.87
CA SER A 3 -33.67 -15.48 13.30
C SER A 3 -32.17 -15.70 13.52
N ASN A 4 -31.53 -14.83 14.30
CA ASN A 4 -30.17 -15.05 14.76
C ASN A 4 -30.18 -16.24 15.71
N LYS A 5 -29.80 -17.41 15.21
CA LYS A 5 -29.62 -18.61 16.04
C LYS A 5 -28.37 -18.43 16.88
N ILE A 6 -28.55 -18.36 18.20
CA ILE A 6 -27.43 -18.34 19.16
C ILE A 6 -27.05 -19.79 19.44
N TYR A 7 -25.80 -20.13 19.15
CA TYR A 7 -25.24 -21.45 19.38
C TYR A 7 -24.33 -21.40 20.61
N TRP A 8 -24.73 -22.09 21.67
CA TRP A 8 -23.95 -22.23 22.90
C TRP A 8 -22.98 -23.40 22.74
N LYS A 9 -21.72 -23.19 23.08
CA LYS A 9 -20.69 -24.24 23.04
C LYS A 9 -20.63 -25.02 24.36
N ASN A 10 -20.90 -24.37 25.49
CA ASN A 10 -20.91 -24.95 26.83
C ASN A 10 -22.09 -24.42 27.67
N GLU A 11 -22.49 -25.18 28.69
CA GLU A 11 -23.57 -24.81 29.63
C GLU A 11 -23.29 -23.48 30.36
N ALA A 12 -22.03 -23.21 30.70
CA ALA A 12 -21.61 -21.97 31.32
C ALA A 12 -21.91 -20.72 30.46
N GLU A 13 -22.00 -20.86 29.13
CA GLU A 13 -22.34 -19.74 28.24
C GLU A 13 -23.82 -19.34 28.32
N LEU A 14 -24.70 -20.22 28.82
CA LEU A 14 -26.13 -19.93 28.99
C LEU A 14 -26.37 -18.80 29.99
N ASN A 15 -25.47 -18.62 30.95
CA ASN A 15 -25.53 -17.52 31.91
C ASN A 15 -24.72 -16.32 31.39
N PRO A 16 -25.36 -15.23 30.94
CA PRO A 16 -24.67 -14.07 30.38
C PRO A 16 -23.77 -13.33 31.38
N ASN A 17 -23.96 -13.56 32.69
CA ASN A 17 -23.24 -12.87 33.77
C ASN A 17 -22.09 -13.71 34.37
N ASP A 18 -21.70 -14.83 33.76
CA ASP A 18 -20.57 -15.61 34.25
C ASP A 18 -19.24 -14.93 33.93
N SER A 19 -18.60 -14.38 34.96
CA SER A 19 -17.30 -13.70 34.87
C SER A 19 -16.17 -14.58 34.34
N ILE A 20 -16.26 -15.91 34.46
CA ILE A 20 -15.23 -16.85 34.00
C ILE A 20 -15.30 -16.99 32.48
N VAL A 21 -16.50 -17.12 31.94
CA VAL A 21 -16.73 -17.24 30.48
C VAL A 21 -16.35 -15.95 29.77
N GLN A 22 -16.63 -14.79 30.38
CA GLN A 22 -16.23 -13.50 29.81
C GLN A 22 -14.70 -13.37 29.73
N LYS A 23 -13.99 -13.71 30.81
CA LYS A 23 -12.51 -13.71 30.83
C LYS A 23 -11.90 -14.70 29.81
N LEU A 24 -12.49 -15.89 29.66
CA LEU A 24 -12.03 -16.89 28.68
C LEU A 24 -12.39 -16.53 27.23
N LYS A 25 -13.38 -15.66 27.01
CA LYS A 25 -13.69 -15.12 25.67
C LYS A 25 -12.73 -14.01 25.26
N GLU A 26 -12.28 -13.21 26.23
CA GLU A 26 -11.32 -12.12 26.02
C GLU A 26 -9.88 -12.64 25.88
N ASN A 27 -9.55 -13.75 26.55
CA ASN A 27 -8.22 -14.33 26.53
C ASN A 27 -8.17 -15.62 25.69
N GLU A 28 -7.40 -15.62 24.60
CA GLU A 28 -7.16 -16.85 23.80
C GLU A 28 -6.41 -17.94 24.57
N PHE A 29 -5.67 -17.57 25.62
CA PHE A 29 -4.92 -18.49 26.47
C PHE A 29 -5.40 -18.41 27.93
N PRO A 30 -5.55 -19.55 28.63
CA PRO A 30 -6.03 -19.59 30.01
C PRO A 30 -5.03 -19.00 31.03
N GLU A 31 -3.76 -18.89 30.66
CA GLU A 31 -2.69 -18.27 31.44
C GLU A 31 -1.97 -17.24 30.57
N GLU A 32 -1.61 -16.10 31.16
CA GLU A 32 -0.75 -15.11 30.50
C GLU A 32 0.61 -15.73 30.21
N ILE A 33 0.99 -15.69 28.93
CA ILE A 33 2.25 -16.23 28.48
C ILE A 33 3.34 -15.20 28.81
N PRO A 34 4.36 -15.52 29.65
CA PRO A 34 5.43 -14.60 30.02
C PRO A 34 6.40 -14.39 28.85
N VAL A 35 5.97 -13.59 27.87
CA VAL A 35 6.74 -13.29 26.64
C VAL A 35 8.02 -12.51 26.94
N ASP A 36 8.00 -11.65 27.95
CA ASP A 36 9.14 -10.80 28.32
C ASP A 36 10.27 -11.59 28.98
N GLU A 37 9.95 -12.60 29.81
CA GLU A 37 10.94 -13.44 30.50
C GLU A 37 11.60 -14.46 29.55
N PHE A 38 10.87 -14.88 28.50
CA PHE A 38 11.35 -15.83 27.49
C PHE A 38 12.16 -15.16 26.37
N LEU A 39 11.74 -13.97 25.89
CA LEU A 39 12.43 -13.26 24.80
C LEU A 39 13.46 -12.23 25.31
N GLY A 40 13.38 -11.82 26.57
CA GLY A 40 14.24 -10.79 27.16
C GLY A 40 15.64 -11.27 27.54
N ASP A 41 15.80 -12.54 27.93
CA ASP A 41 17.09 -13.10 28.37
C ASP A 41 17.50 -14.35 27.59
N LYS A 42 18.70 -14.32 26.99
CA LYS A 42 19.25 -15.47 26.25
C LYS A 42 19.61 -16.65 27.15
N GLU A 43 19.95 -16.39 28.40
CA GLU A 43 20.37 -17.39 29.40
C GLU A 43 19.15 -18.20 29.92
N THR A 44 18.00 -17.55 30.14
CA THR A 44 16.75 -18.21 30.55
C THR A 44 16.18 -19.09 29.43
N LEU A 45 16.41 -18.70 28.17
CA LEU A 45 16.04 -19.49 26.99
C LEU A 45 16.83 -20.80 26.89
N SER A 46 18.12 -20.80 27.28
CA SER A 46 18.96 -22.01 27.29
C SER A 46 18.73 -22.93 28.49
N ASP A 47 18.32 -22.39 29.65
CA ASP A 47 18.10 -23.15 30.88
C ASP A 47 16.64 -23.62 31.07
N SER A 48 15.68 -23.12 30.29
CA SER A 48 14.28 -23.48 30.45
C SER A 48 13.95 -24.87 29.87
N THR A 49 13.54 -25.80 30.75
CA THR A 49 12.99 -27.11 30.38
C THR A 49 11.52 -27.00 29.94
N THR A 50 11.24 -26.16 28.94
CA THR A 50 9.88 -25.94 28.45
C THR A 50 9.29 -27.22 27.82
N ASN A 51 8.01 -27.48 28.08
CA ASN A 51 7.26 -28.53 27.40
C ASN A 51 7.20 -28.20 25.89
N ARG A 52 7.38 -29.20 25.01
CA ARG A 52 7.32 -29.02 23.54
C ARG A 52 6.11 -28.22 23.06
N ARG A 53 4.99 -28.34 23.79
CA ARG A 53 3.76 -27.58 23.54
C ARG A 53 3.96 -26.06 23.71
N ASP A 54 4.63 -25.65 24.76
CA ASP A 54 4.78 -24.22 25.08
C ASP A 54 5.80 -23.59 24.14
N PHE A 55 6.90 -24.28 23.84
CA PHE A 55 7.82 -23.88 22.75
C PHE A 55 7.09 -23.65 21.42
N LEU A 56 6.20 -24.57 21.00
CA LEU A 56 5.43 -24.42 19.76
C LEU A 56 4.44 -23.25 19.81
N LYS A 57 3.86 -22.93 20.98
CA LYS A 57 3.04 -21.73 21.13
C LYS A 57 3.88 -20.46 20.92
N TYR A 58 5.06 -20.38 21.53
CA TYR A 58 5.96 -19.23 21.39
C TYR A 58 6.43 -19.03 19.95
N VAL A 59 6.98 -20.08 19.33
CA VAL A 59 7.46 -20.03 17.94
C VAL A 59 6.31 -19.78 16.97
N GLY A 60 5.15 -20.40 17.20
CA GLY A 60 3.95 -20.18 16.39
C GLY A 60 3.46 -18.74 16.45
N PHE A 61 3.34 -18.16 17.65
CA PHE A 61 2.86 -16.80 17.85
C PHE A 61 3.85 -15.75 17.33
N SER A 62 5.15 -15.89 17.64
CA SER A 62 6.20 -14.99 17.15
C SER A 62 6.31 -15.01 15.62
N THR A 63 6.26 -16.18 14.99
CA THR A 63 6.30 -16.30 13.53
C THR A 63 5.04 -15.74 12.87
N ALA A 64 3.86 -15.95 13.47
CA ALA A 64 2.61 -15.37 13.00
C ALA A 64 2.59 -13.83 13.13
N ALA A 65 3.04 -13.30 14.27
CA ALA A 65 3.13 -11.85 14.49
C ALA A 65 4.13 -11.17 13.54
N ALA A 66 5.31 -11.78 13.33
CA ALA A 66 6.31 -11.27 12.41
C ALA A 66 5.83 -11.30 10.95
N SER A 67 5.06 -12.32 10.55
CA SER A 67 4.52 -12.40 9.18
C SER A 67 3.40 -11.37 8.93
N LEU A 68 2.57 -11.06 9.92
CA LEU A 68 1.58 -9.97 9.85
C LEU A 68 2.24 -8.59 9.73
N ALA A 69 3.28 -8.32 10.55
CA ALA A 69 4.03 -7.06 10.46
C ALA A 69 4.79 -6.90 9.13
N ALA A 70 5.24 -8.01 8.53
CA ALA A 70 5.89 -8.01 7.22
C ALA A 70 4.94 -7.70 6.05
N CYS A 71 3.62 -7.74 6.25
CA CYS A 71 2.62 -7.44 5.23
C CYS A 71 2.25 -5.94 5.15
N GLU A 72 2.82 -5.08 5.99
CA GLU A 72 2.60 -3.63 5.88
C GLU A 72 3.45 -3.03 4.76
N GLY A 73 2.85 -2.86 3.59
CA GLY A 73 3.45 -2.13 2.47
C GLY A 73 3.68 -0.65 2.83
N PRO A 74 4.64 0.03 2.16
CA PRO A 74 4.90 1.44 2.42
C PRO A 74 3.66 2.29 2.20
N VAL A 75 3.38 3.21 3.13
CA VAL A 75 2.23 4.12 3.04
C VAL A 75 2.47 5.12 1.90
N ILE A 76 1.77 4.93 0.77
CA ILE A 76 1.80 5.86 -0.36
C ILE A 76 0.79 6.98 -0.10
N LYS A 77 1.30 8.21 0.09
CA LYS A 77 0.45 9.39 0.28
C LYS A 77 0.03 9.96 -1.07
N SER A 78 -1.26 10.10 -1.31
CA SER A 78 -1.81 10.84 -2.45
C SER A 78 -2.14 12.27 -2.03
N ILE A 79 -1.56 13.25 -2.72
CA ILE A 79 -1.78 14.68 -2.45
C ILE A 79 -2.70 15.24 -3.54
N PRO A 80 -3.94 15.64 -3.24
CA PRO A 80 -4.84 16.24 -4.21
C PRO A 80 -4.50 17.72 -4.47
N TYR A 81 -5.10 18.29 -5.50
CA TYR A 81 -5.02 19.73 -5.76
C TYR A 81 -5.70 20.53 -4.64
N VAL A 82 -5.04 21.59 -4.13
CA VAL A 82 -5.65 22.53 -3.19
C VAL A 82 -6.75 23.35 -3.87
N VAL A 83 -6.48 23.80 -5.10
CA VAL A 83 -7.43 24.45 -5.99
C VAL A 83 -7.30 23.78 -7.35
N GLN A 84 -8.33 23.05 -7.76
CA GLN A 84 -8.30 22.30 -9.02
C GLN A 84 -8.59 23.23 -10.21
N PRO A 85 -7.74 23.25 -11.25
CA PRO A 85 -8.07 23.92 -12.51
C PRO A 85 -9.15 23.18 -13.29
N GLU A 86 -10.09 23.91 -13.90
CA GLU A 86 -11.23 23.34 -14.63
C GLU A 86 -10.82 22.42 -15.80
N ARG A 87 -9.69 22.71 -16.45
CA ARG A 87 -9.23 21.98 -17.65
C ARG A 87 -8.45 20.70 -17.34
N ILE A 88 -8.14 20.43 -16.07
CA ILE A 88 -7.28 19.30 -15.67
C ILE A 88 -8.08 18.32 -14.83
N VAL A 89 -8.30 17.13 -15.39
CA VAL A 89 -8.90 15.99 -14.68
C VAL A 89 -7.78 15.00 -14.33
N PRO A 90 -7.47 14.78 -13.04
CA PRO A 90 -6.48 13.79 -12.63
C PRO A 90 -6.81 12.41 -13.20
N GLY A 91 -5.81 11.73 -13.74
CA GLY A 91 -6.00 10.41 -14.36
C GLY A 91 -6.30 10.44 -15.86
N VAL A 92 -6.67 11.58 -16.44
CA VAL A 92 -6.88 11.76 -17.88
C VAL A 92 -5.75 12.58 -18.49
N ALA A 93 -5.23 12.12 -19.63
CA ALA A 93 -4.15 12.83 -20.32
C ALA A 93 -4.71 13.99 -21.16
N ASN A 94 -4.07 15.15 -21.06
CA ASN A 94 -4.39 16.33 -21.86
C ASN A 94 -3.36 16.52 -22.96
N TYR A 95 -3.80 17.07 -24.08
CA TYR A 95 -3.00 17.22 -25.29
C TYR A 95 -2.87 18.70 -25.64
N TYR A 96 -1.64 19.20 -25.73
CA TYR A 96 -1.36 20.59 -26.08
C TYR A 96 -0.59 20.66 -27.39
N ALA A 97 -1.08 21.46 -28.33
CA ALA A 97 -0.35 21.78 -29.55
C ALA A 97 0.75 22.81 -29.22
N THR A 98 1.99 22.47 -29.55
CA THR A 98 3.16 23.32 -29.31
C THR A 98 4.18 23.16 -30.43
N THR A 99 5.23 23.96 -30.39
CA THR A 99 6.33 23.92 -31.35
C THR A 99 7.65 23.85 -30.60
N ILE A 100 8.58 23.03 -31.09
CA ILE A 100 9.94 22.95 -30.57
C ILE A 100 10.92 23.57 -31.56
N ALA A 101 11.91 24.28 -31.03
CA ALA A 101 13.00 24.90 -31.76
C ALA A 101 14.28 24.83 -30.92
N ASN A 102 15.23 23.96 -31.27
CA ASN A 102 16.50 23.81 -30.55
C ASN A 102 17.72 24.23 -31.41
N GLY A 103 17.48 24.98 -32.48
CA GLY A 103 18.49 25.42 -33.46
C GLY A 103 18.78 24.41 -34.57
N PHE A 104 18.76 23.10 -34.25
CA PHE A 104 18.99 22.02 -35.22
C PHE A 104 17.70 21.34 -35.69
N ASP A 105 16.72 21.24 -34.80
CA ASP A 105 15.45 20.59 -34.99
C ASP A 105 14.31 21.59 -34.76
N PHE A 106 13.37 21.59 -35.70
CA PHE A 106 12.14 22.39 -35.64
C PHE A 106 10.96 21.48 -35.98
N ALA A 107 9.95 21.44 -35.11
CA ALA A 107 8.76 20.63 -35.34
C ALA A 107 7.53 21.24 -34.66
N SER A 108 6.39 21.10 -35.31
CA SER A 108 5.06 21.37 -34.78
C SER A 108 4.50 20.07 -34.23
N ILE A 109 4.35 19.97 -32.92
CA ILE A 109 4.09 18.72 -32.22
C ILE A 109 2.94 18.83 -31.24
N LEU A 110 2.47 17.68 -30.79
CA LEU A 110 1.44 17.56 -29.78
C LEU A 110 2.06 16.95 -28.53
N ILE A 111 1.99 17.64 -27.39
CA ILE A 111 2.51 17.13 -26.13
C ILE A 111 1.38 16.51 -25.34
N LYS A 112 1.54 15.23 -25.01
CA LYS A 112 0.72 14.55 -24.03
C LYS A 112 1.21 14.93 -22.64
N THR A 113 0.30 15.49 -21.86
CA THR A 113 0.54 15.94 -20.48
C THR A 113 -0.32 15.16 -19.51
N ARG A 114 0.19 15.03 -18.29
CA ARG A 114 -0.39 14.29 -17.18
C ARG A 114 -0.40 15.26 -15.99
N GLU A 115 -1.56 15.76 -15.60
CA GLU A 115 -1.68 16.77 -14.52
C GLU A 115 -0.77 18.02 -14.71
N GLY A 116 -0.48 18.39 -15.98
CA GLY A 116 0.43 19.48 -16.33
C GLY A 116 1.89 19.07 -16.60
N ARG A 117 2.25 17.81 -16.35
CA ARG A 117 3.57 17.22 -16.62
C ARG A 117 3.67 16.67 -18.04
N PRO A 118 4.53 17.19 -18.93
CA PRO A 118 4.79 16.59 -20.25
C PRO A 118 5.33 15.17 -20.13
N ILE A 119 4.66 14.16 -20.69
CA ILE A 119 5.12 12.77 -20.61
C ILE A 119 5.55 12.20 -21.96
N LYS A 120 5.03 12.73 -23.06
CA LYS A 120 5.30 12.20 -24.39
C LYS A 120 5.05 13.23 -25.47
N VAL A 121 5.90 13.20 -26.50
CA VAL A 121 5.72 13.92 -27.76
C VAL A 121 4.96 13.03 -28.75
N GLU A 122 3.93 13.59 -29.36
CA GLU A 122 3.14 13.01 -30.44
C GLU A 122 3.22 13.88 -31.69
N ASN A 123 2.99 13.27 -32.84
CA ASN A 123 2.99 13.97 -34.13
C ASN A 123 1.69 14.76 -34.29
N ASN A 124 1.80 16.01 -34.74
CA ASN A 124 0.64 16.85 -35.03
C ASN A 124 0.21 16.67 -36.49
N LYS A 125 -0.86 15.89 -36.71
CA LYS A 125 -1.42 15.63 -38.05
C LYS A 125 -2.09 16.86 -38.68
N ASP A 126 -2.50 17.82 -37.87
CA ASP A 126 -3.17 19.04 -38.32
C ASP A 126 -2.17 20.16 -38.68
N ALA A 127 -0.88 19.96 -38.37
CA ALA A 127 0.16 20.90 -38.72
C ALA A 127 0.50 20.79 -40.21
N HIS A 128 0.43 21.93 -40.92
CA HIS A 128 0.76 22.02 -42.34
C HIS A 128 2.26 21.80 -42.61
N ILE A 129 3.13 22.16 -41.65
CA ILE A 129 4.58 22.09 -41.78
C ILE A 129 5.17 21.52 -40.48
N GLY A 130 6.10 20.57 -40.62
CA GLY A 130 6.85 20.02 -39.49
C GLY A 130 6.00 19.21 -38.50
N GLY A 131 4.89 18.62 -38.95
CA GLY A 131 3.95 17.85 -38.11
C GLY A 131 4.50 16.51 -37.58
N SER A 132 5.74 16.15 -37.90
CA SER A 132 6.39 14.92 -37.45
C SER A 132 7.56 15.21 -36.51
N ALA A 133 7.68 14.41 -35.46
CA ALA A 133 8.78 14.45 -34.52
C ALA A 133 9.89 13.47 -34.94
N ASN A 134 11.13 13.96 -35.00
CA ASN A 134 12.30 13.10 -35.13
C ASN A 134 12.75 12.54 -33.77
N ALA A 135 13.76 11.66 -33.75
CA ALA A 135 14.23 11.01 -32.53
C ALA A 135 14.72 12.01 -31.46
N ARG A 136 15.38 13.11 -31.88
CA ARG A 136 15.84 14.16 -30.97
C ARG A 136 14.68 14.94 -30.35
N VAL A 137 13.67 15.27 -31.15
CA VAL A 137 12.44 15.92 -30.67
C VAL A 137 11.69 15.01 -29.70
N GLN A 138 11.62 13.70 -29.95
CA GLN A 138 11.05 12.74 -29.00
C GLN A 138 11.84 12.68 -27.69
N ALA A 139 13.16 12.78 -27.75
CA ALA A 139 14.05 12.81 -26.58
C ALA A 139 14.02 14.14 -25.80
N SER A 140 13.46 15.22 -26.38
CA SER A 140 13.40 16.53 -25.72
C SER A 140 12.63 16.51 -24.38
N VAL A 141 11.70 15.57 -24.21
CA VAL A 141 10.98 15.38 -22.93
C VAL A 141 11.96 15.03 -21.80
N LEU A 142 12.98 14.21 -22.09
CA LEU A 142 13.98 13.85 -21.09
C LEU A 142 14.79 15.09 -20.68
N SER A 143 15.21 15.91 -21.65
CA SER A 143 15.94 17.15 -21.38
C SER A 143 15.15 18.17 -20.57
N LEU A 144 13.81 18.07 -20.49
CA LEU A 144 12.99 18.92 -19.63
C LEU A 144 13.03 18.46 -18.15
N TYR A 145 13.37 17.19 -17.91
CA TYR A 145 13.45 16.59 -16.57
C TYR A 145 14.86 16.31 -16.09
N ASP A 146 15.86 16.59 -16.93
CA ASP A 146 17.28 16.60 -16.55
C ASP A 146 17.59 17.90 -15.79
#